data_AF-A0A5J4PJV2-F1
#
_entry.id   AF-A0A5J4PJV2-F1
#
_cell.length_a   1.000
_cell.length_b   1.000
_cell.length_c   1.000
_cell.angle_alpha   90.00
_cell.angle_beta   90.00
_cell.angle_gamma   90.00
#
_symmetry.space_group_name_H-M   'P 1'
#
loop_
_entity.id
_entity.type
_entity.pdbx_description
1 polymer ?
#
loop_
_entity_poly.entity_id
_entity_poly.type
_entity_poly.pdbx_seq_one_letter_code
_entity_poly.pdbx_strand_id
1 'polypeptide(L)'
;ELITLYVYAGQNGTFTLYEDEGVNYNYEKGQYATIPFTYNDASRSLTIGKREGEFPGMLLNRKFNIVIIDKNTPKPFDLNAKGTVVEYDGKEQTITI
;
A
#
# COMPACT_ATOMS: atom_id res chain seq x y z
N GLU A 1 -1.72 2.90 12.07
CA GLU A 1 -0.27 2.80 11.77
C GLU A 1 0.04 3.41 10.41
N LEU A 2 1.30 3.84 10.19
CA LEU A 2 1.77 4.47 8.96
C LEU A 2 2.75 3.54 8.23
N ILE A 3 2.47 3.23 6.96
CA ILE A 3 3.42 2.53 6.07
C ILE A 3 3.94 3.51 5.03
N THR A 4 5.25 3.54 4.82
CA THR A 4 5.84 4.23 3.67
C THR A 4 5.87 3.28 2.47
N LEU A 5 5.13 3.61 1.43
CA LEU A 5 5.09 2.88 0.16
C LEU A 5 6.00 3.56 -0.85
N TYR A 6 7.14 2.94 -1.13
CA TYR A 6 8.05 3.36 -2.18
C TYR A 6 7.58 2.83 -3.53
N VAL A 7 7.27 3.74 -4.45
CA VAL A 7 6.93 3.41 -5.83
C VAL A 7 8.12 3.79 -6.71
N TYR A 8 8.80 2.78 -7.24
CA TYR A 8 9.88 2.96 -8.20
C TYR A 8 9.28 2.98 -9.60
N ALA A 9 9.10 4.19 -10.13
CA ALA A 9 8.51 4.41 -11.45
C ALA A 9 9.46 3.96 -12.58
N GLY A 10 8.90 3.85 -13.77
CA GLY A 10 9.59 3.43 -14.99
C GLY A 10 8.89 2.28 -15.71
N GLN A 11 8.03 1.52 -15.01
CA GLN A 11 7.17 0.47 -15.55
C GLN A 11 5.95 0.25 -14.65
N ASN A 12 4.91 -0.42 -15.18
CA ASN A 12 3.78 -0.86 -14.36
C ASN A 12 4.24 -1.83 -13.28
N GLY A 13 3.56 -1.81 -12.13
CA GLY A 13 3.89 -2.69 -11.01
C GLY A 13 2.67 -3.05 -10.19
N THR A 14 2.71 -4.21 -9.55
CA THR A 14 1.68 -4.67 -8.61
C THR A 14 2.32 -5.24 -7.36
N PHE A 15 1.64 -5.08 -6.23
CA PHE A 15 2.01 -5.67 -4.95
C PHE A 15 0.75 -5.86 -4.11
N THR A 16 0.70 -6.89 -3.27
CA THR A 16 -0.41 -7.08 -2.34
C THR A 16 0.15 -7.13 -0.93
N LEU A 17 -0.29 -6.19 -0.08
CA LEU A 17 -0.01 -6.26 1.35
C LEU A 17 -0.94 -7.31 1.96
N TYR A 18 -0.37 -8.32 2.60
CA TYR A 18 -1.06 -9.34 3.37
C TYR A 18 -0.88 -9.07 4.86
N GLU A 19 -1.95 -9.19 5.63
CA GLU A 19 -1.94 -9.06 7.09
C GLU A 19 -2.88 -10.10 7.72
N ASP A 20 -2.47 -10.65 8.87
CA ASP A 20 -3.28 -11.50 9.73
C ASP A 20 -2.86 -11.31 11.21
N GLU A 21 -3.30 -12.19 12.11
CA GLU A 21 -2.97 -12.13 13.53
C GLU A 21 -1.50 -12.45 13.85
N GLY A 22 -0.75 -13.07 12.92
CA GLY A 22 0.68 -13.41 13.03
C GLY A 22 1.07 -14.48 14.07
N VAL A 23 0.15 -14.91 14.93
CA VAL A 23 0.45 -15.79 16.08
C VAL A 23 -0.34 -17.10 16.10
N ASN A 24 -1.18 -17.36 15.11
CA ASN A 24 -2.04 -18.55 15.04
C ASN A 24 -2.28 -18.99 13.57
N TYR A 25 -3.10 -20.03 13.39
CA TYR A 25 -3.45 -20.63 12.08
C TYR A 25 -4.81 -20.21 11.54
N ASN A 26 -5.40 -19.10 12.02
CA ASN A 26 -6.73 -18.70 11.57
C ASN A 26 -6.77 -18.22 10.12
N TYR A 27 -5.62 -17.88 9.52
CA TYR A 27 -5.52 -17.63 8.08
C TYR A 27 -5.99 -18.84 7.26
N GLU A 28 -5.81 -20.08 7.74
CA GLU A 28 -6.32 -21.30 7.09
C GLU A 28 -7.86 -21.34 7.04
N LYS A 29 -8.51 -20.54 7.90
CA LYS A 29 -9.97 -20.36 7.98
C LYS A 29 -10.43 -19.06 7.32
N GLY A 30 -9.55 -18.36 6.60
CA GLY A 30 -9.86 -17.10 5.91
C GLY A 30 -9.75 -15.84 6.78
N GLN A 31 -9.18 -15.92 7.99
CA GLN A 31 -8.97 -14.75 8.84
C GLN A 31 -7.65 -14.06 8.50
N TYR A 32 -7.66 -13.33 7.40
CA TYR A 32 -6.58 -12.46 6.95
C TYR A 32 -7.19 -11.34 6.09
N ALA A 33 -6.41 -10.30 5.82
CA ALA A 33 -6.79 -9.26 4.89
C ALA A 33 -5.69 -8.99 3.86
N THR A 34 -6.09 -8.60 2.67
CA THR A 34 -5.21 -8.16 1.60
C THR A 34 -5.57 -6.75 1.13
N ILE A 35 -4.55 -5.98 0.76
CA ILE A 35 -4.69 -4.68 0.11
C ILE A 35 -3.86 -4.70 -1.17
N PRO A 36 -4.49 -4.80 -2.36
CA PRO A 36 -3.78 -4.78 -3.62
C PRO A 36 -3.35 -3.34 -3.98
N PHE A 37 -2.14 -3.20 -4.50
CA PHE A 37 -1.59 -1.96 -5.05
C PHE A 37 -1.26 -2.18 -6.51
N THR A 38 -1.67 -1.23 -7.35
CA THR A 38 -1.38 -1.25 -8.78
C THR A 38 -0.85 0.10 -9.20
N TYR A 39 0.36 0.15 -9.73
CA TYR A 39 0.95 1.34 -10.32
C TYR A 39 0.91 1.24 -11.84
N ASN A 40 0.37 2.29 -12.47
CA ASN A 40 0.40 2.49 -13.92
C ASN A 40 1.39 3.61 -14.23
N ASP A 41 2.44 3.28 -14.98
CA ASP A 41 3.52 4.23 -15.28
C ASP A 41 3.13 5.26 -16.35
N ALA A 42 2.31 4.87 -17.31
CA ALA A 42 1.87 5.75 -18.38
C ALA A 42 0.98 6.89 -17.86
N SER A 43 0.08 6.59 -16.92
CA SER A 43 -0.77 7.58 -16.25
C SER A 43 -0.17 8.15 -14.97
N ARG A 44 1.02 7.68 -14.55
CA ARG A 44 1.67 8.01 -13.26
C ARG A 44 0.69 7.93 -12.09
N SER A 45 -0.06 6.83 -12.02
CA SER A 45 -1.10 6.66 -11.01
C SER A 45 -0.89 5.39 -10.18
N LEU A 46 -0.97 5.53 -8.87
CA LEU A 46 -1.06 4.41 -7.93
C LEU A 46 -2.50 4.24 -7.48
N THR A 47 -3.03 3.04 -7.69
CA THR A 47 -4.29 2.60 -7.10
C THR A 47 -4.00 1.79 -5.86
N ILE A 48 -4.55 2.23 -4.72
CA ILE A 48 -4.68 1.44 -3.50
C ILE A 48 -6.06 0.81 -3.57
N GLY A 49 -6.12 -0.49 -3.87
CA GLY A 49 -7.36 -1.19 -4.11
C GLY A 49 -8.22 -1.34 -2.85
N LYS A 50 -9.44 -1.82 -3.05
CA LYS A 50 -10.33 -2.18 -1.94
C LYS A 50 -9.68 -3.29 -1.09
N ARG A 51 -9.81 -3.20 0.23
CA ARG A 51 -9.38 -4.25 1.15
C ARG A 51 -10.28 -5.47 1.00
N GLU A 52 -9.66 -6.65 0.92
CA GLU A 52 -10.37 -7.93 0.87
C GLU A 52 -10.05 -8.73 2.14
N GLY A 53 -11.06 -9.40 2.69
CA GLY A 53 -10.92 -10.13 3.96
C GLY A 53 -10.91 -9.23 5.19
N GLU A 54 -10.87 -9.89 6.35
CA GLU A 54 -10.86 -9.29 7.67
C GLU A 54 -10.31 -10.30 8.68
N PHE A 55 -9.76 -9.80 9.78
CA PHE A 55 -9.32 -10.63 10.90
C PHE A 55 -9.48 -9.87 12.22
N PRO A 56 -9.61 -10.58 13.36
CA PRO A 56 -9.71 -9.95 14.68
C PRO A 56 -8.52 -9.01 14.96
N GLY A 57 -8.80 -7.78 15.37
CA GLY A 57 -7.77 -6.79 15.70
C GLY A 57 -7.19 -6.02 14.51
N MET A 58 -7.66 -6.25 13.28
CA MET A 58 -7.24 -5.51 12.10
C MET A 58 -7.48 -3.99 12.22
N LEU A 59 -6.54 -3.20 11.68
CA LEU A 59 -6.72 -1.76 11.51
C LEU A 59 -7.79 -1.47 10.44
N LEU A 60 -8.93 -0.92 10.85
CA LEU A 60 -9.97 -0.48 9.92
C LEU A 60 -9.53 0.74 9.10
N ASN A 61 -8.83 1.67 9.76
CA ASN A 61 -8.26 2.87 9.17
C ASN A 61 -6.74 2.88 9.31
N ARG A 62 -6.02 3.28 8.26
CA ARG A 62 -4.57 3.46 8.30
C ARG A 62 -4.11 4.60 7.40
N LYS A 63 -2.82 4.89 7.43
CA LYS A 63 -2.19 5.89 6.57
C LYS A 63 -1.10 5.25 5.73
N PHE A 64 -0.99 5.69 4.49
CA PHE A 64 0.12 5.37 3.60
C PHE A 64 0.87 6.65 3.24
N ASN A 65 2.19 6.64 3.36
CA ASN A 65 3.06 7.70 2.88
C ASN A 65 3.65 7.27 1.54
N ILE A 66 3.17 7.83 0.45
CA ILE A 66 3.56 7.44 -0.91
C ILE A 66 4.81 8.24 -1.33
N VAL A 67 5.90 7.52 -1.56
CA VAL A 67 7.17 8.10 -2.00
C VAL A 67 7.49 7.60 -3.41
N ILE A 68 7.43 8.49 -4.40
CA ILE A 68 7.92 8.18 -5.75
C ILE A 68 9.42 8.40 -5.87
N ILE A 69 10.03 7.45 -6.56
CA ILE A 69 11.38 7.49 -7.10
C ILE A 69 11.29 7.29 -8.61
N ASP A 70 11.95 8.16 -9.37
CA ASP A 70 12.13 7.98 -10.81
C ASP A 70 13.49 8.49 -11.29
N LYS A 71 13.77 8.33 -12.59
CA LYS A 71 15.05 8.71 -13.20
C LYS A 71 15.38 10.21 -13.02
N ASN A 72 14.36 11.07 -12.98
CA ASN A 72 14.54 12.52 -12.86
C ASN A 72 14.53 12.98 -11.39
N THR A 73 13.98 12.15 -10.50
CA THR A 73 13.82 12.43 -9.07
C THR A 73 14.38 11.27 -8.23
N PRO A 74 15.71 11.03 -8.27
CA PRO A 74 16.33 10.00 -7.45
C PRO A 74 16.24 10.38 -5.97
N LYS A 75 15.86 9.43 -5.13
CA LYS A 75 15.88 9.59 -3.67
C LYS A 75 16.53 8.37 -3.03
N PRO A 76 17.42 8.53 -2.03
CA PRO A 76 17.88 7.41 -1.23
C PRO A 76 16.74 6.83 -0.41
N PHE A 77 16.90 5.60 0.05
CA PHE A 77 16.02 5.07 1.09
C PHE A 77 16.19 5.86 2.39
N ASP A 78 15.07 6.32 2.94
CA ASP A 78 14.99 6.99 4.23
C ASP A 78 13.70 6.56 4.95
N LEU A 79 13.84 6.15 6.21
CA LEU A 79 12.71 5.80 7.08
C LEU A 79 11.78 7.00 7.33
N ASN A 80 12.32 8.22 7.26
CA ASN A 80 11.60 9.48 7.46
C ASN A 80 11.27 10.21 6.16
N ALA A 81 11.36 9.52 5.01
CA ALA A 81 11.08 10.12 3.71
C ALA A 81 9.71 10.80 3.69
N LYS A 82 9.67 12.04 3.20
CA LYS A 82 8.42 12.79 3.03
C LYS A 82 7.81 12.46 1.68
N GLY A 83 6.56 12.01 1.70
CA GLY A 83 5.76 11.70 0.53
C GLY A 83 4.33 12.24 0.68
N THR A 84 3.45 11.76 -0.19
CA THR A 84 2.02 12.09 -0.13
C THR A 84 1.34 11.17 0.86
N VAL A 85 0.76 11.73 1.92
CA VAL A 85 0.02 10.94 2.91
C VAL A 85 -1.42 10.72 2.45
N VAL A 86 -1.84 9.46 2.40
CA VAL A 86 -3.18 9.02 2.03
C VAL A 86 -3.82 8.37 3.25
N GLU A 87 -5.02 8.81 3.62
CA GLU A 87 -5.86 8.14 4.61
C GLU A 87 -6.69 7.06 3.93
N TYR A 88 -6.65 5.85 4.48
CA TYR A 88 -7.26 4.67 3.87
C TYR A 88 -8.20 3.98 4.86
N ASP A 89 -9.47 3.87 4.48
CA ASP A 89 -10.56 3.27 5.27
C ASP A 89 -10.93 1.85 4.80
N GLY A 90 -10.22 1.31 3.79
CA GLY A 90 -10.53 0.02 3.15
C GLY A 90 -11.20 0.16 1.78
N LYS A 91 -11.61 1.36 1.37
CA LYS A 91 -12.15 1.59 0.02
C LYS A 91 -11.04 1.91 -0.97
N GLU A 92 -11.27 1.51 -2.22
CA GLU A 92 -10.35 1.82 -3.30
C GLU A 92 -10.15 3.33 -3.47
N GLN A 93 -8.90 3.74 -3.69
CA GLN A 93 -8.50 5.11 -3.96
C GLN A 93 -7.41 5.11 -5.04
N THR A 94 -7.50 6.04 -5.98
CA THR A 94 -6.45 6.27 -6.99
C THR A 94 -5.80 7.61 -6.76
N ILE A 95 -4.47 7.61 -6.72
CA ILE A 95 -3.63 8.78 -6.50
C ILE A 95 -2.80 9.00 -7.75
N THR A 96 -2.97 10.16 -8.38
CA THR A 96 -2.07 10.64 -9.42
C THR A 96 -0.83 11.21 -8.75
N ILE A 97 0.35 10.87 -9.27
CA ILE A 97 1.63 11.19 -8.64
C ILE A 97 2.55 11.97 -9.59
#